data_AF-A0A2S4KEP3-F1
#
_entry.id   AF-A0A2S4KEP3-F1
#
_cell.length_a   1.000
_cell.length_b   1.000
_cell.length_c   1.000
_cell.angle_alpha   90.00
_cell.angle_beta   90.00
_cell.angle_gamma   90.00
#
_symmetry.space_group_name_H-M   'P 1'
#
loop_
_entity.id
_entity.type
_entity.pdbx_description
1 polymer ?
#
loop_
_entity_poly.entity_id
_entity_poly.type
_entity_poly.pdbx_seq_one_letter_code
_entity_poly.pdbx_strand_id
1 'polypeptide(L)'
;MQEISPAVARQYIDAIAAFEAWEEAQLEATQVRGGMYWHAGPPSAPEARYLVRTTPTGAETSLGPQTPENQAIYERFMQRKRNSVERMAGLKAALDQHRRLNRALRVGRVEPLVVSLLARLADTQLSPHFRVVGTHALYAYEAAAGVRLDADALATRDIDLLWDTRKRIQFATQLARVGSSMLGVLKKVDSTFRIRKSQQYTAVNKEGFEVDIIRRERVEDDPHPIKLSDDEDDFWVAQARRANVLLDAPEFSAVIVATNGTMARMTTVAPATFVAFKRWLAAQRDREALKRRRDELQADAVQRLMDEYLP
;
A
#
# COMPACT_ATOMS: atom_id res chain seq x y z
N MET A 1 11.85 -20.11 14.75
CA MET A 1 10.50 -19.52 14.85
C MET A 1 10.07 -19.47 16.32
N GLN A 2 9.44 -18.38 16.76
CA GLN A 2 9.00 -18.18 18.15
C GLN A 2 7.64 -17.49 18.19
N GLU A 3 6.69 -17.98 18.97
CA GLU A 3 5.42 -17.28 19.20
C GLU A 3 5.64 -15.92 19.90
N ILE A 4 4.80 -14.94 19.57
CA ILE A 4 4.80 -13.66 20.28
C ILE A 4 4.10 -13.82 21.63
N SER A 5 4.45 -12.97 22.61
CA SER A 5 3.78 -13.03 23.91
C SER A 5 2.30 -12.62 23.81
N PRO A 6 1.43 -13.09 24.71
CA PRO A 6 0.01 -12.73 24.69
C PRO A 6 -0.26 -11.22 24.74
N ALA A 7 0.60 -10.47 25.44
CA ALA A 7 0.51 -9.01 25.49
C ALA A 7 0.79 -8.35 24.12
N VAL A 8 1.76 -8.88 23.37
CA VAL A 8 2.08 -8.41 22.02
C VAL A 8 0.96 -8.80 21.05
N ALA A 9 0.44 -10.02 21.14
CA ALA A 9 -0.68 -10.48 20.32
C ALA A 9 -1.93 -9.62 20.52
N ARG A 10 -2.34 -9.38 21.78
CA ARG A 10 -3.47 -8.50 22.09
C ARG A 10 -3.28 -7.09 21.53
N GLN A 11 -2.11 -6.49 21.76
CA GLN A 11 -1.82 -5.16 21.23
C GLN A 11 -1.90 -5.11 19.70
N TYR A 12 -1.38 -6.13 19.02
CA TYR A 12 -1.43 -6.22 17.55
C TYR A 12 -2.88 -6.28 17.05
N ILE A 13 -3.72 -7.15 17.65
CA ILE A 13 -5.14 -7.28 17.32
C ILE A 13 -5.87 -5.94 17.50
N ASP A 14 -5.70 -5.29 18.65
CA ASP A 14 -6.34 -4.00 18.95
C ASP A 14 -5.88 -2.91 17.97
N ALA A 15 -4.58 -2.88 17.64
CA ALA A 15 -4.01 -1.91 16.70
C ALA A 15 -4.51 -2.12 15.26
N ILE A 16 -4.68 -3.36 14.82
CA ILE A 16 -5.25 -3.68 13.51
C ILE A 16 -6.69 -3.21 13.42
N ALA A 17 -7.52 -3.49 14.42
CA ALA A 17 -8.92 -3.08 14.40
C ALA A 17 -9.04 -1.56 14.24
N ALA A 18 -8.20 -0.78 14.93
CA ALA A 18 -8.15 0.67 14.75
C ALA A 18 -7.64 1.10 13.36
N PHE A 19 -6.66 0.38 12.80
CA PHE A 19 -6.10 0.65 11.47
C PHE A 19 -7.09 0.36 10.35
N GLU A 20 -7.82 -0.75 10.42
CA GLU A 20 -8.84 -1.12 9.45
C GLU A 20 -10.02 -0.15 9.47
N ALA A 21 -10.48 0.22 10.67
CA ALA A 21 -11.50 1.26 10.82
C ALA A 21 -11.04 2.61 10.22
N TRP A 22 -9.75 2.93 10.32
CA TRP A 22 -9.16 4.12 9.69
C TRP A 22 -9.12 4.01 8.16
N GLU A 23 -8.74 2.87 7.60
CA GLU A 23 -8.78 2.64 6.15
C GLU A 23 -10.20 2.78 5.59
N GLU A 24 -11.20 2.21 6.28
CA GLU A 24 -12.62 2.36 5.94
C GLU A 24 -13.05 3.83 6.02
N ALA A 25 -12.71 4.53 7.10
CA ALA A 25 -13.06 5.94 7.28
C ALA A 25 -12.42 6.82 6.19
N GLN A 26 -11.21 6.50 5.73
CA GLN A 26 -10.58 7.17 4.59
C GLN A 26 -11.38 6.98 3.29
N LEU A 27 -11.82 5.76 3.02
CA LEU A 27 -12.67 5.45 1.85
C LEU A 27 -14.01 6.18 1.93
N GLU A 28 -14.68 6.18 3.09
CA GLU A 28 -15.91 6.93 3.31
C GLU A 28 -15.73 8.43 3.12
N ALA A 29 -14.62 8.98 3.61
CA ALA A 29 -14.29 10.40 3.45
C ALA A 29 -14.17 10.80 1.98
N THR A 30 -13.80 9.87 1.08
CA THR A 30 -13.79 10.14 -0.37
C THR A 30 -15.17 10.48 -0.94
N GLN A 31 -16.24 9.94 -0.35
CA GLN A 31 -17.61 10.15 -0.80
C GLN A 31 -18.19 11.51 -0.44
N VAL A 32 -17.61 12.18 0.56
CA VAL A 32 -18.03 13.52 1.04
C VAL A 32 -17.03 14.62 0.66
N ARG A 33 -16.13 14.34 -0.29
CA ARG A 33 -15.20 15.35 -0.82
C ARG A 33 -15.96 16.44 -1.57
N GLY A 34 -15.37 17.64 -1.57
CA GLY A 34 -15.99 18.83 -2.11
C GLY A 34 -16.89 19.53 -1.09
N GLY A 35 -17.84 20.31 -1.56
CA GLY A 35 -18.70 21.13 -0.73
C GLY A 35 -20.13 21.16 -1.23
N MET A 36 -21.00 21.72 -0.39
CA MET A 36 -22.35 22.06 -0.77
C MET A 36 -22.71 23.35 -0.05
N TYR A 37 -23.29 24.30 -0.77
CA TYR A 37 -23.69 25.59 -0.21
C TYR A 37 -24.90 26.15 -0.96
N TRP A 38 -25.57 27.10 -0.32
CA TRP A 38 -26.71 27.79 -0.90
C TRP A 38 -26.27 29.11 -1.52
N HIS A 39 -26.28 29.19 -2.84
CA HIS A 39 -25.98 30.41 -3.59
C HIS A 39 -27.20 31.33 -3.62
N ALA A 40 -26.97 32.65 -3.56
CA ALA A 40 -28.04 33.65 -3.68
C ALA A 40 -28.67 33.65 -5.08
N GLY A 41 -29.94 34.02 -5.19
CA GLY A 41 -30.62 34.19 -6.47
C GLY A 41 -30.04 35.34 -7.31
N PRO A 42 -30.54 35.55 -8.54
CA PRO A 42 -30.15 36.70 -9.36
C PRO A 42 -30.47 38.02 -8.64
N PRO A 43 -29.84 39.15 -9.03
CA PRO A 43 -30.08 40.45 -8.40
C PRO A 43 -31.57 40.88 -8.37
N SER A 44 -32.37 40.38 -9.31
CA SER A 44 -33.81 40.62 -9.39
C SER A 44 -34.65 39.83 -8.39
N ALA A 45 -34.12 38.75 -7.81
CA ALA A 45 -34.78 37.92 -6.79
C ALA A 45 -33.72 37.23 -5.89
N PRO A 46 -33.02 37.99 -5.02
CA PRO A 46 -31.92 37.46 -4.21
C PRO A 46 -32.32 36.30 -3.27
N GLU A 47 -33.57 36.30 -2.82
CA GLU A 47 -34.20 35.27 -1.99
C GLU A 47 -34.42 33.93 -2.69
N ALA A 48 -34.38 33.90 -4.04
CA ALA A 48 -34.51 32.68 -4.83
C ALA A 48 -33.20 31.86 -4.83
N ARG A 49 -32.80 31.38 -3.65
CA ARG A 49 -31.56 30.63 -3.44
C ARG A 49 -31.60 29.30 -4.16
N TYR A 50 -30.43 28.83 -4.58
CA TYR A 50 -30.25 27.52 -5.19
C TYR A 50 -29.08 26.77 -4.58
N LEU A 51 -29.20 25.45 -4.56
CA LEU A 51 -28.21 24.56 -3.97
C LEU A 51 -27.09 24.31 -4.96
N VAL A 52 -25.85 24.53 -4.55
CA VAL A 52 -24.66 24.28 -5.37
C VAL A 52 -23.82 23.21 -4.71
N ARG A 53 -23.43 22.20 -5.50
CA ARG A 53 -22.41 21.21 -5.13
C ARG A 53 -21.08 21.58 -5.77
N THR A 54 -20.00 21.52 -4.99
CA THR A 54 -18.65 21.76 -5.48
C THR A 54 -17.82 20.49 -5.47
N THR A 55 -16.98 20.30 -6.47
CA THR A 55 -15.96 19.25 -6.48
C THR A 55 -14.70 19.73 -5.72
N PRO A 56 -13.77 18.82 -5.38
CA PRO A 56 -12.48 19.20 -4.80
C PRO A 56 -11.63 20.11 -5.69
N THR A 57 -11.86 20.08 -7.00
CA THR A 57 -11.18 20.93 -7.99
C THR A 57 -11.89 22.26 -8.21
N GLY A 58 -12.97 22.55 -7.46
CA GLY A 58 -13.71 23.80 -7.53
C GLY A 58 -14.77 23.85 -8.65
N ALA A 59 -15.02 22.76 -9.37
CA ALA A 59 -16.12 22.73 -10.33
C ALA A 59 -17.46 22.76 -9.59
N GLU A 60 -18.38 23.58 -10.06
CA GLU A 60 -19.67 23.78 -9.43
C GLU A 60 -20.80 23.18 -10.27
N THR A 61 -21.81 22.63 -9.60
CA THR A 61 -23.02 22.11 -10.24
C THR A 61 -24.21 22.55 -9.43
N SER A 62 -25.14 23.28 -10.05
CA SER A 62 -26.41 23.62 -9.43
C SER A 62 -27.31 22.38 -9.34
N LEU A 63 -27.92 22.17 -8.19
CA LEU A 63 -28.93 21.14 -7.92
C LEU A 63 -30.35 21.72 -7.94
N GLY A 64 -30.50 23.00 -8.27
CA GLY A 64 -31.79 23.68 -8.39
C GLY A 64 -32.17 24.51 -7.16
N PRO A 65 -33.39 25.06 -7.14
CA PRO A 65 -33.85 26.02 -6.14
C PRO A 65 -33.99 25.40 -4.75
N GLN A 66 -34.17 26.26 -3.74
CA GLN A 66 -34.44 25.84 -2.38
C GLN A 66 -35.84 25.22 -2.26
N THR A 67 -35.90 23.89 -2.33
CA THR A 67 -37.09 23.07 -2.06
C THR A 67 -36.87 22.22 -0.80
N PRO A 68 -37.93 21.65 -0.19
CA PRO A 68 -37.78 20.71 0.92
C PRO A 68 -36.85 19.53 0.61
N GLU A 69 -36.88 19.02 -0.63
CA GLU A 69 -36.01 17.93 -1.08
C GLU A 69 -34.54 18.36 -1.12
N ASN A 70 -34.25 19.53 -1.70
CA ASN A 70 -32.87 20.05 -1.76
C ASN A 70 -32.35 20.45 -0.37
N GLN A 71 -33.22 20.92 0.53
CA GLN A 71 -32.87 21.14 1.93
C GLN A 71 -32.44 19.85 2.63
N ALA A 72 -33.19 18.75 2.44
CA ALA A 72 -32.83 17.45 3.00
C ALA A 72 -31.50 16.91 2.43
N ILE A 73 -31.25 17.12 1.14
CA ILE A 73 -29.96 16.76 0.50
C ILE A 73 -28.80 17.52 1.15
N TYR A 74 -28.95 18.84 1.34
CA TYR A 74 -27.95 19.68 1.99
C TYR A 74 -27.65 19.23 3.42
N GLU A 75 -28.69 19.06 4.23
CA GLU A 75 -28.56 18.65 5.64
C GLU A 75 -27.89 17.28 5.77
N ARG A 76 -28.31 16.30 4.95
CA ARG A 76 -27.70 14.97 4.93
C ARG A 76 -26.23 15.03 4.52
N PHE A 77 -25.89 15.85 3.52
CA PHE A 77 -24.50 16.02 3.09
C PHE A 77 -23.64 16.63 4.21
N MET A 78 -24.11 17.72 4.82
CA MET A 78 -23.39 18.41 5.89
C MET A 78 -23.24 17.52 7.13
N GLN A 79 -24.27 16.75 7.50
CA GLN A 79 -24.18 15.80 8.59
C GLN A 79 -23.16 14.69 8.31
N ARG A 80 -23.21 14.07 7.12
CA ARG A 80 -22.24 13.03 6.73
C ARG A 80 -20.81 13.57 6.73
N LYS A 81 -20.62 14.81 6.25
CA LYS A 81 -19.30 15.46 6.23
C LYS A 81 -18.77 15.72 7.65
N ARG A 82 -19.61 16.23 8.56
CA ARG A 82 -19.24 16.41 9.98
C ARG A 82 -18.86 15.09 10.64
N ASN A 83 -19.71 14.07 10.51
CA ASN A 83 -19.45 12.74 11.07
C ASN A 83 -18.15 12.13 10.52
N SER A 84 -17.89 12.28 9.22
CA SER A 84 -16.65 11.78 8.60
C SER A 84 -15.41 12.48 9.16
N VAL A 85 -15.43 13.81 9.31
CA VAL A 85 -14.30 14.57 9.90
C VAL A 85 -14.06 14.15 11.35
N GLU A 86 -15.12 14.03 12.14
CA GLU A 86 -15.05 13.61 13.55
C GLU A 86 -14.49 12.17 13.69
N ARG A 87 -15.04 11.22 12.93
CA ARG A 87 -14.59 9.82 12.89
C ARG A 87 -13.11 9.73 12.51
N MET A 88 -12.69 10.45 11.47
CA MET A 88 -11.29 10.52 11.06
C MET A 88 -10.39 11.09 12.16
N ALA A 89 -10.79 12.19 12.80
CA ALA A 89 -10.00 12.78 13.88
C ALA A 89 -9.82 11.81 15.07
N GLY A 90 -10.88 11.12 15.48
CA GLY A 90 -10.85 10.12 16.55
C GLY A 90 -9.96 8.92 16.22
N LEU A 91 -10.12 8.34 15.03
CA LEU A 91 -9.32 7.20 14.57
C LEU A 91 -7.84 7.54 14.42
N LYS A 92 -7.53 8.75 13.92
CA LYS A 92 -6.15 9.22 13.86
C LYS A 92 -5.51 9.32 15.25
N ALA A 93 -6.24 9.85 16.24
CA ALA A 93 -5.77 9.91 17.62
C ALA A 93 -5.56 8.51 18.22
N ALA A 94 -6.47 7.56 17.95
CA ALA A 94 -6.32 6.16 18.38
C ALA A 94 -5.07 5.51 17.74
N LEU A 95 -4.86 5.71 16.43
CA LEU A 95 -3.68 5.21 15.74
C LEU A 95 -2.37 5.79 16.30
N ASP A 96 -2.35 7.06 16.68
CA ASP A 96 -1.19 7.67 17.34
C ASP A 96 -0.89 7.04 18.71
N GLN A 97 -1.92 6.60 19.44
CA GLN A 97 -1.76 5.83 20.69
C GLN A 97 -1.22 4.42 20.40
N HIS A 98 -1.84 3.69 19.47
CA HIS A 98 -1.37 2.36 19.07
C HIS A 98 0.07 2.39 18.56
N ARG A 99 0.47 3.42 17.80
CA ARG A 99 1.87 3.58 17.36
C ARG A 99 2.84 3.60 18.54
N ARG A 100 2.52 4.34 19.61
CA ARG A 100 3.39 4.45 20.81
C ARG A 100 3.47 3.11 21.54
N LEU A 101 2.34 2.44 21.72
CA LEU A 101 2.27 1.12 22.35
C LEU A 101 2.98 0.05 21.53
N ASN A 102 2.78 0.05 20.21
CA ASN A 102 3.44 -0.85 19.27
C ASN A 102 4.96 -0.74 19.36
N ARG A 103 5.48 0.48 19.44
CA ARG A 103 6.91 0.74 19.66
C ARG A 103 7.38 0.22 21.02
N ALA A 104 6.64 0.53 22.09
CA ALA A 104 7.02 0.16 23.45
C ALA A 104 7.04 -1.36 23.66
N LEU A 105 6.04 -2.07 23.14
CA LEU A 105 5.91 -3.53 23.21
C LEU A 105 6.69 -4.26 22.11
N ARG A 106 7.35 -3.51 21.20
CA ARG A 106 8.09 -4.05 20.05
C ARG A 106 7.24 -4.99 19.19
N VAL A 107 5.99 -4.59 18.92
CA VAL A 107 4.99 -5.45 18.26
C VAL A 107 5.51 -5.98 16.92
N GLY A 108 6.04 -5.08 16.08
CA GLY A 108 6.70 -5.48 14.84
C GLY A 108 8.16 -5.04 14.78
N ARG A 109 8.83 -5.52 13.74
CA ARG A 109 10.25 -5.30 13.51
C ARG A 109 10.58 -4.87 12.08
N VAL A 110 9.56 -4.50 11.30
CA VAL A 110 9.77 -4.02 9.93
C VAL A 110 10.53 -2.71 9.96
N GLU A 111 11.38 -2.49 8.96
CA GLU A 111 12.05 -1.21 8.79
C GLU A 111 11.02 -0.07 8.60
N PRO A 112 11.13 1.05 9.33
CA PRO A 112 10.21 2.18 9.19
C PRO A 112 10.07 2.70 7.76
N LEU A 113 11.14 2.63 6.96
CA LEU A 113 11.15 3.04 5.56
C LEU A 113 10.16 2.22 4.73
N VAL A 114 10.14 0.89 4.90
CA VAL A 114 9.19 -0.01 4.21
C VAL A 114 7.74 0.37 4.52
N VAL A 115 7.42 0.58 5.81
CA VAL A 115 6.07 0.97 6.22
C VAL A 115 5.70 2.34 5.65
N SER A 116 6.64 3.28 5.62
CA SER A 116 6.42 4.62 5.06
C SER A 116 6.22 4.57 3.53
N LEU A 117 6.96 3.70 2.83
CA LEU A 117 6.79 3.44 1.40
C LEU A 117 5.39 2.86 1.10
N LEU A 118 4.98 1.82 1.81
CA LEU A 118 3.66 1.20 1.60
C LEU A 118 2.51 2.15 1.96
N ALA A 119 2.64 2.91 3.04
CA ALA A 119 1.67 3.97 3.39
C ALA A 119 1.60 5.02 2.28
N ARG A 120 2.74 5.44 1.71
CA ARG A 120 2.76 6.41 0.61
C ARG A 120 2.10 5.86 -0.66
N LEU A 121 2.29 4.59 -0.98
CA LEU A 121 1.60 3.93 -2.09
C LEU A 121 0.09 3.87 -1.83
N ALA A 122 -0.33 3.65 -0.59
CA ALA A 122 -1.76 3.63 -0.23
C ALA A 122 -2.39 5.03 -0.35
N ASP A 123 -1.73 6.06 0.20
CA ASP A 123 -2.18 7.46 0.15
C ASP A 123 -2.29 7.98 -1.29
N THR A 124 -1.44 7.49 -2.18
CA THR A 124 -1.45 7.82 -3.62
C THR A 124 -2.34 6.90 -4.45
N GLN A 125 -2.98 5.90 -3.82
CA GLN A 125 -3.79 4.84 -4.43
C GLN A 125 -3.03 4.03 -5.49
N LEU A 126 -1.70 3.95 -5.37
CA LEU A 126 -0.84 3.16 -6.24
C LEU A 126 -0.70 1.71 -5.76
N SER A 127 -0.95 1.43 -4.46
CA SER A 127 -0.84 0.08 -3.88
C SER A 127 -1.55 -1.02 -4.67
N PRO A 128 -2.78 -0.85 -5.21
CA PRO A 128 -3.49 -1.92 -5.94
C PRO A 128 -2.80 -2.39 -7.25
N HIS A 129 -1.76 -1.68 -7.69
CA HIS A 129 -0.98 -2.00 -8.88
C HIS A 129 0.30 -2.79 -8.57
N PHE A 130 0.63 -3.00 -7.30
CA PHE A 130 1.83 -3.70 -6.87
C PHE A 130 1.52 -4.83 -5.89
N ARG A 131 2.37 -5.86 -5.91
CA ARG A 131 2.46 -6.86 -4.84
C ARG A 131 3.87 -6.82 -4.27
N VAL A 132 4.00 -6.79 -2.95
CA VAL A 132 5.30 -7.01 -2.31
C VAL A 132 5.67 -8.47 -2.49
N VAL A 133 6.84 -8.76 -3.03
CA VAL A 133 7.35 -10.12 -3.22
C VAL A 133 8.72 -10.27 -2.57
N GLY A 134 9.36 -11.43 -2.75
CA GLY A 134 10.68 -11.66 -2.19
C GLY A 134 10.68 -11.74 -0.66
N THR A 135 11.79 -11.33 -0.04
CA THR A 135 12.00 -11.49 1.42
C THR A 135 10.96 -10.74 2.23
N HIS A 136 10.52 -9.55 1.79
CA HIS A 136 9.61 -8.70 2.57
C HIS A 136 8.21 -9.28 2.74
N ALA A 137 7.76 -10.18 1.86
CA ALA A 137 6.50 -10.91 2.00
C ALA A 137 6.40 -11.69 3.32
N LEU A 138 7.54 -12.14 3.85
CA LEU A 138 7.63 -12.89 5.10
C LEU A 138 7.08 -12.10 6.29
N TYR A 139 7.20 -10.76 6.30
CA TYR A 139 6.65 -9.94 7.37
C TYR A 139 5.12 -9.96 7.41
N ALA A 140 4.45 -10.09 6.27
CA ALA A 140 2.99 -10.25 6.24
C ALA A 140 2.58 -11.59 6.85
N TYR A 141 3.29 -12.67 6.52
CA TYR A 141 3.00 -14.00 7.07
C TYR A 141 3.31 -14.08 8.57
N GLU A 142 4.44 -13.51 9.02
CA GLU A 142 4.79 -13.44 10.45
C GLU A 142 3.74 -12.68 11.25
N ALA A 143 3.29 -11.53 10.72
CA ALA A 143 2.29 -10.71 11.39
C ALA A 143 0.93 -11.44 11.48
N ALA A 144 0.49 -12.08 10.39
CA ALA A 144 -0.76 -12.84 10.37
C ALA A 144 -0.73 -14.10 11.25
N ALA A 145 0.41 -14.79 11.33
CA ALA A 145 0.59 -15.99 12.15
C ALA A 145 0.83 -15.68 13.64
N GLY A 146 1.13 -14.43 14.01
CA GLY A 146 1.43 -14.07 15.39
C GLY A 146 2.76 -14.67 15.90
N VAL A 147 3.74 -14.84 15.03
CA VAL A 147 5.04 -15.45 15.36
C VAL A 147 6.21 -14.59 14.87
N ARG A 148 7.43 -14.92 15.28
CA ARG A 148 8.67 -14.37 14.73
C ARG A 148 9.45 -15.43 13.99
N LEU A 149 9.75 -15.15 12.71
CA LEU A 149 10.67 -15.97 11.92
C LEU A 149 12.13 -15.73 12.31
N ASP A 150 13.01 -16.68 12.03
CA ASP A 150 14.43 -16.53 12.35
C ASP A 150 15.09 -15.45 11.47
N ALA A 151 15.98 -14.63 12.06
CA ALA A 151 16.53 -13.44 11.41
C ALA A 151 17.31 -13.74 10.10
N ASP A 152 17.90 -14.93 10.00
CA ASP A 152 18.65 -15.39 8.83
C ASP A 152 17.78 -15.49 7.57
N ALA A 153 16.45 -15.60 7.73
CA ALA A 153 15.50 -15.59 6.61
C ALA A 153 15.16 -14.18 6.11
N LEU A 154 15.44 -13.11 6.88
CA LEU A 154 14.93 -11.75 6.68
C LEU A 154 15.99 -10.68 6.39
N ALA A 155 17.27 -11.03 6.41
CA ALA A 155 18.37 -10.08 6.25
C ALA A 155 18.50 -9.56 4.81
N THR A 156 17.63 -8.62 4.39
CA THR A 156 17.80 -7.85 3.16
C THR A 156 17.48 -6.37 3.36
N ARG A 157 18.16 -5.52 2.58
CA ARG A 157 17.93 -4.07 2.51
C ARG A 157 17.26 -3.69 1.18
N ASP A 158 16.45 -4.60 0.65
CA ASP A 158 15.76 -4.47 -0.63
C ASP A 158 14.27 -4.75 -0.45
N ILE A 159 13.39 -4.02 -1.13
CA ILE A 159 11.98 -4.39 -1.28
C ILE A 159 11.66 -4.59 -2.75
N ASP A 160 11.15 -5.78 -3.06
CA ASP A 160 10.70 -6.14 -4.40
C ASP A 160 9.21 -5.81 -4.56
N LEU A 161 8.89 -4.90 -5.47
CA LEU A 161 7.54 -4.58 -5.88
C LEU A 161 7.26 -5.19 -7.26
N LEU A 162 6.36 -6.17 -7.28
CA LEU A 162 5.88 -6.76 -8.52
C LEU A 162 4.73 -5.93 -9.08
N TRP A 163 4.98 -5.24 -10.19
CA TRP A 163 3.99 -4.42 -10.89
C TRP A 163 3.05 -5.26 -11.75
N ASP A 164 1.73 -5.07 -11.58
CA ASP A 164 0.71 -5.71 -12.40
C ASP A 164 0.50 -4.95 -13.72
N THR A 165 1.22 -5.36 -14.75
CA THR A 165 1.15 -4.74 -16.09
C THR A 165 -0.22 -4.86 -16.74
N ARG A 166 -1.10 -5.76 -16.29
CA ARG A 166 -2.50 -5.85 -16.76
C ARG A 166 -3.29 -4.60 -16.39
N LYS A 167 -2.89 -3.91 -15.30
CA LYS A 167 -3.51 -2.67 -14.81
C LYS A 167 -2.79 -1.41 -15.28
N ARG A 168 -1.92 -1.48 -16.31
CA ARG A 168 -1.04 -0.37 -16.74
C ARG A 168 -1.77 0.95 -17.01
N ILE A 169 -2.94 0.91 -17.66
CA ILE A 169 -3.70 2.13 -18.02
C ILE A 169 -4.27 2.78 -16.75
N GLN A 170 -4.78 1.95 -15.83
CA GLN A 170 -5.28 2.43 -14.53
C GLN A 170 -4.14 3.01 -13.70
N PHE A 171 -2.98 2.34 -13.67
CA PHE A 171 -1.78 2.82 -13.00
C PHE A 171 -1.32 4.18 -13.56
N ALA A 172 -1.18 4.31 -14.89
CA ALA A 172 -0.77 5.57 -15.52
C ALA A 172 -1.76 6.71 -15.22
N THR A 173 -3.07 6.43 -15.26
CA THR A 173 -4.11 7.40 -14.91
C THR A 173 -3.99 7.85 -13.45
N GLN A 174 -3.73 6.91 -12.54
CA GLN A 174 -3.60 7.21 -11.13
C GLN A 174 -2.31 7.99 -10.84
N LEU A 175 -1.19 7.61 -11.45
CA LEU A 175 0.08 8.31 -11.31
C LEU A 175 0.00 9.73 -11.87
N ALA A 176 -0.69 9.94 -12.99
CA ALA A 176 -0.96 11.27 -13.53
C ALA A 176 -1.77 12.15 -12.57
N ARG A 177 -2.75 11.59 -11.84
CA ARG A 177 -3.51 12.31 -10.79
C ARG A 177 -2.65 12.69 -9.59
N VAL A 178 -1.65 11.88 -9.26
CA VAL A 178 -0.64 12.22 -8.24
C VAL A 178 0.23 13.40 -8.70
N GLY A 179 0.39 13.58 -10.01
CA GLY A 179 1.18 14.65 -10.59
C GLY A 179 2.68 14.46 -10.37
N SER A 180 3.16 13.21 -10.36
CA SER A 180 4.56 12.86 -10.11
C SER A 180 4.94 11.55 -10.82
N SER A 181 6.24 11.27 -10.95
CA SER A 181 6.76 9.97 -11.39
C SER A 181 6.80 8.96 -10.25
N MET A 182 7.04 7.67 -10.54
CA MET A 182 7.17 6.66 -9.47
C MET A 182 8.38 6.96 -8.58
N LEU A 183 9.53 7.33 -9.16
CA LEU A 183 10.67 7.84 -8.39
C LEU A 183 10.29 9.08 -7.56
N GLY A 184 9.49 9.98 -8.12
CA GLY A 184 8.97 11.15 -7.39
C GLY A 184 8.13 10.77 -6.16
N VAL A 185 7.33 9.70 -6.25
CA VAL A 185 6.60 9.14 -5.11
C VAL A 185 7.55 8.61 -4.03
N LEU A 186 8.59 7.87 -4.41
CA LEU A 186 9.61 7.38 -3.47
C LEU A 186 10.37 8.55 -2.81
N LYS A 187 10.70 9.60 -3.57
CA LYS A 187 11.37 10.81 -3.08
C LYS A 187 10.56 11.60 -2.04
N LYS A 188 9.24 11.40 -1.96
CA LYS A 188 8.41 11.97 -0.88
C LYS A 188 8.59 11.23 0.44
N VAL A 189 9.06 9.99 0.41
CA VAL A 189 9.42 9.21 1.60
C VAL A 189 10.87 9.50 2.00
N ASP A 190 11.79 9.45 1.03
CA ASP A 190 13.19 9.82 1.22
C ASP A 190 13.73 10.52 -0.04
N SER A 191 14.03 11.81 0.07
CA SER A 191 14.45 12.65 -1.06
C SER A 191 15.77 12.19 -1.72
N THR A 192 16.53 11.30 -1.07
CA THR A 192 17.81 10.82 -1.58
C THR A 192 17.72 9.63 -2.53
N PHE A 193 16.52 9.08 -2.76
CA PHE A 193 16.32 8.05 -3.77
C PHE A 193 16.76 8.52 -5.15
N ARG A 194 17.54 7.67 -5.82
CA ARG A 194 17.97 7.83 -7.23
C ARG A 194 17.92 6.49 -7.94
N ILE A 195 17.61 6.51 -9.23
CA ILE A 195 17.74 5.29 -10.07
C ILE A 195 19.21 4.89 -10.16
N ARG A 196 19.49 3.62 -9.93
CA ARG A 196 20.82 3.05 -10.11
C ARG A 196 21.12 2.94 -11.60
N LYS A 197 22.17 3.60 -12.08
CA LYS A 197 22.52 3.62 -13.51
C LYS A 197 22.75 2.23 -14.12
N SER A 198 23.34 1.30 -13.36
CA SER A 198 23.59 -0.07 -13.81
C SER A 198 22.35 -0.97 -13.79
N GLN A 199 21.29 -0.56 -13.08
CA GLN A 199 20.06 -1.34 -12.85
C GLN A 199 18.87 -0.36 -12.82
N GLN A 200 18.35 -0.01 -13.98
CA GLN A 200 17.33 1.04 -14.11
C GLN A 200 15.95 0.64 -13.54
N TYR A 201 15.80 -0.61 -13.08
CA TYR A 201 14.64 -1.09 -12.33
C TYR A 201 14.78 -0.92 -10.81
N THR A 202 15.92 -0.39 -10.34
CA THR A 202 16.26 -0.22 -8.92
C THR A 202 16.40 1.25 -8.57
N ALA A 203 15.68 1.71 -7.55
CA ALA A 203 15.99 2.96 -6.86
C ALA A 203 16.73 2.69 -5.55
N VAL A 204 17.78 3.46 -5.28
CA VAL A 204 18.58 3.33 -4.06
C VAL A 204 18.67 4.67 -3.35
N ASN A 205 18.51 4.68 -2.02
CA ASN A 205 18.68 5.89 -1.21
C ASN A 205 20.13 6.04 -0.69
N LYS A 206 20.41 7.12 0.06
CA LYS A 206 21.76 7.38 0.61
C LYS A 206 22.24 6.32 1.61
N GLU A 207 21.33 5.53 2.18
CA GLU A 207 21.61 4.51 3.20
C GLU A 207 21.81 3.12 2.56
N GLY A 208 21.65 3.02 1.24
CA GLY A 208 21.77 1.78 0.49
C GLY A 208 20.53 0.90 0.55
N PHE A 209 19.38 1.45 0.92
CA PHE A 209 18.10 0.74 0.82
C PHE A 209 17.62 0.76 -0.64
N GLU A 210 17.29 -0.41 -1.17
CA GLU A 210 16.93 -0.63 -2.57
C GLU A 210 15.42 -0.90 -2.71
N VAL A 211 14.79 -0.27 -3.70
CA VAL A 211 13.42 -0.55 -4.14
C VAL A 211 13.51 -1.05 -5.57
N ASP A 212 13.20 -2.33 -5.76
CA ASP A 212 13.18 -2.97 -7.07
C ASP A 212 11.75 -3.03 -7.60
N ILE A 213 11.55 -2.59 -8.84
CA ILE A 213 10.25 -2.72 -9.52
C ILE A 213 10.39 -3.67 -10.69
N ILE A 214 9.78 -4.83 -10.54
CA ILE A 214 9.81 -5.93 -11.51
C ILE A 214 8.42 -6.18 -12.09
N ARG A 215 8.37 -6.86 -13.23
CA ARG A 215 7.13 -7.30 -13.89
C ARG A 215 7.23 -8.74 -14.37
N ARG A 216 6.10 -9.33 -14.74
CA ARG A 216 6.07 -10.60 -15.48
C ARG A 216 6.79 -10.49 -16.82
N GLU A 217 7.23 -11.64 -17.31
CA GLU A 217 7.71 -11.82 -18.67
C GLU A 217 6.66 -11.32 -19.68
N ARG A 218 7.13 -10.77 -20.81
CA ARG A 218 6.26 -10.24 -21.86
C ARG A 218 5.34 -11.36 -22.39
N VAL A 219 4.05 -11.08 -22.47
CA VAL A 219 3.05 -11.92 -23.14
C VAL A 219 2.44 -11.10 -24.27
N GLU A 220 2.42 -11.65 -25.49
CA GLU A 220 1.81 -11.02 -26.67
C GLU A 220 2.31 -9.57 -26.90
N ASP A 221 1.38 -8.61 -26.98
CA ASP A 221 1.64 -7.20 -27.26
C ASP A 221 1.99 -6.39 -26.01
N ASP A 222 2.34 -7.04 -24.90
CA ASP A 222 2.85 -6.34 -23.72
C ASP A 222 4.14 -5.56 -24.10
N PRO A 223 4.16 -4.22 -23.99
CA PRO A 223 5.31 -3.42 -24.40
C PRO A 223 6.54 -3.75 -23.54
N HIS A 224 7.72 -3.83 -24.18
CA HIS A 224 9.01 -3.93 -23.49
C HIS A 224 10.16 -3.40 -24.38
N PRO A 225 11.12 -2.62 -23.84
CA PRO A 225 11.17 -2.11 -22.47
C PRO A 225 10.00 -1.17 -22.17
N ILE A 226 9.63 -1.02 -20.89
CA ILE A 226 8.55 -0.11 -20.48
C ILE A 226 8.99 0.67 -19.25
N LYS A 227 8.64 1.96 -19.28
CA LYS A 227 8.85 2.90 -18.19
C LYS A 227 7.59 3.06 -17.35
N LEU A 228 7.70 3.38 -16.07
CA LEU A 228 6.53 3.61 -15.21
C LEU A 228 5.84 4.95 -15.47
N SER A 229 6.57 5.94 -15.96
CA SER A 229 6.02 7.23 -16.38
C SER A 229 6.84 7.86 -17.50
N ASP A 230 6.40 8.99 -18.03
CA ASP A 230 7.10 9.73 -19.09
C ASP A 230 8.31 10.53 -18.56
N ASP A 231 8.51 10.60 -17.24
CA ASP A 231 9.64 11.30 -16.61
C ASP A 231 10.97 10.62 -16.94
N GLU A 232 11.96 11.36 -17.46
CA GLU A 232 13.26 10.86 -17.93
C GLU A 232 14.04 10.07 -16.88
N ASP A 233 13.90 10.41 -15.61
CA ASP A 233 14.63 9.78 -14.50
C ASP A 233 13.84 8.66 -13.81
N ASP A 234 12.72 8.19 -14.37
CA ASP A 234 11.89 7.15 -13.76
C ASP A 234 12.30 5.71 -14.13
N PHE A 235 11.75 4.73 -13.40
CA PHE A 235 12.07 3.31 -13.51
C PHE A 235 11.85 2.73 -14.91
N TRP A 236 12.83 1.96 -15.38
CA TRP A 236 12.67 0.98 -16.44
C TRP A 236 12.50 -0.40 -15.83
N VAL A 237 11.28 -0.95 -15.87
CA VAL A 237 10.97 -2.20 -15.14
C VAL A 237 11.57 -3.43 -15.83
N ALA A 238 12.17 -4.31 -15.02
CA ALA A 238 12.77 -5.56 -15.50
C ALA A 238 11.78 -6.73 -15.48
N GLN A 239 11.96 -7.67 -16.41
CA GLN A 239 11.18 -8.91 -16.42
C GLN A 239 11.77 -9.91 -15.43
N ALA A 240 10.92 -10.46 -14.56
CA ALA A 240 11.26 -11.53 -13.65
C ALA A 240 10.68 -12.87 -14.16
N ARG A 241 11.54 -13.88 -14.27
CA ARG A 241 11.19 -15.24 -14.72
C ARG A 241 10.05 -15.82 -13.88
N ARG A 242 9.01 -16.33 -14.54
CA ARG A 242 7.80 -16.90 -13.91
C ARG A 242 7.03 -15.96 -12.95
N ALA A 243 7.26 -14.64 -12.99
CA ALA A 243 6.51 -13.72 -12.12
C ALA A 243 5.00 -13.63 -12.47
N ASN A 244 4.55 -14.21 -13.58
CA ASN A 244 3.14 -14.43 -13.86
C ASN A 244 2.48 -15.33 -12.79
N VAL A 245 3.17 -16.35 -12.29
CA VAL A 245 2.67 -17.22 -11.21
C VAL A 245 2.35 -16.41 -9.95
N LEU A 246 3.17 -15.39 -9.66
CA LEU A 246 2.97 -14.50 -8.52
C LEU A 246 1.83 -13.49 -8.73
N LEU A 247 1.57 -13.07 -9.98
CA LEU A 247 0.46 -12.18 -10.34
C LEU A 247 -0.90 -12.88 -10.43
N ASP A 248 -0.90 -14.16 -10.80
CA ASP A 248 -2.11 -14.97 -10.95
C ASP A 248 -2.54 -15.65 -9.64
N ALA A 249 -1.63 -15.70 -8.65
CA ALA A 249 -1.93 -16.22 -7.33
C ALA A 249 -2.98 -15.38 -6.58
N PRO A 250 -3.75 -16.00 -5.66
CA PRO A 250 -4.55 -15.26 -4.71
C PRO A 250 -3.71 -14.25 -3.92
N GLU A 251 -4.32 -13.10 -3.63
CA GLU A 251 -3.69 -12.07 -2.82
C GLU A 251 -3.73 -12.46 -1.34
N PHE A 252 -2.63 -12.19 -0.66
CA PHE A 252 -2.55 -12.25 0.80
C PHE A 252 -2.31 -10.83 1.30
N SER A 253 -3.02 -10.41 2.34
CA SER A 253 -2.87 -9.07 2.91
C SER A 253 -2.78 -9.13 4.42
N ALA A 254 -1.85 -8.37 4.99
CA ALA A 254 -1.72 -8.20 6.43
C ALA A 254 -1.27 -6.77 6.75
N VAL A 255 -1.67 -6.28 7.92
CA VAL A 255 -1.13 -5.05 8.49
C VAL A 255 0.21 -5.38 9.15
N ILE A 256 1.28 -4.75 8.68
CA ILE A 256 2.62 -4.92 9.25
C ILE A 256 2.94 -3.74 10.17
N VAL A 257 3.80 -3.99 11.16
CA VAL A 257 4.20 -2.97 12.14
C VAL A 257 5.71 -2.75 12.08
N ALA A 258 6.12 -1.48 11.97
CA ALA A 258 7.52 -1.09 11.99
C ALA A 258 8.10 -1.03 13.41
N THR A 259 9.42 -1.01 13.53
CA THR A 259 10.14 -0.86 14.81
C THR A 259 9.81 0.44 15.55
N ASN A 260 9.39 1.49 14.84
CA ASN A 260 8.91 2.76 15.42
C ASN A 260 7.41 2.73 15.78
N GLY A 261 6.74 1.60 15.55
CA GLY A 261 5.33 1.36 15.83
C GLY A 261 4.35 1.80 14.74
N THR A 262 4.80 2.43 13.65
CA THR A 262 3.91 2.80 12.53
C THR A 262 3.43 1.55 11.80
N MET A 263 2.27 1.64 11.16
CA MET A 263 1.62 0.51 10.49
C MET A 263 1.35 0.84 9.02
N ALA A 264 1.37 -0.20 8.18
CA ALA A 264 0.89 -0.13 6.81
C ALA A 264 0.31 -1.48 6.41
N ARG A 265 -0.61 -1.48 5.45
CA ARG A 265 -1.07 -2.70 4.80
C ARG A 265 -0.05 -3.18 3.77
N MET A 266 0.37 -4.43 3.88
CA MET A 266 1.18 -5.11 2.89
C MET A 266 0.31 -6.11 2.14
N THR A 267 0.22 -5.96 0.81
CA THR A 267 -0.36 -6.97 -0.08
C THR A 267 0.77 -7.76 -0.73
N THR A 268 0.71 -9.08 -0.62
CA THR A 268 1.66 -10.05 -1.15
C THR A 268 0.91 -11.23 -1.77
N VAL A 269 1.63 -12.30 -2.10
CA VAL A 269 1.08 -13.52 -2.68
C VAL A 269 0.63 -14.51 -1.59
N ALA A 270 -0.25 -15.45 -1.95
CA ALA A 270 -0.60 -16.53 -1.04
C ALA A 270 0.65 -17.33 -0.56
N PRO A 271 0.72 -17.74 0.72
CA PRO A 271 1.83 -18.51 1.29
C PRO A 271 2.20 -19.75 0.46
N ALA A 272 1.20 -20.52 0.00
CA ALA A 272 1.42 -21.72 -0.81
C ALA A 272 2.17 -21.42 -2.12
N THR A 273 1.78 -20.33 -2.81
CA THR A 273 2.46 -19.88 -4.02
C THR A 273 3.88 -19.41 -3.71
N PHE A 274 4.08 -18.69 -2.61
CA PHE A 274 5.40 -18.24 -2.17
C PHE A 274 6.35 -19.43 -1.99
N VAL A 275 5.92 -20.47 -1.26
CA VAL A 275 6.70 -21.70 -1.03
C VAL A 275 7.05 -22.37 -2.35
N ALA A 276 6.06 -22.60 -3.22
CA ALA A 276 6.28 -23.25 -4.51
C ALA A 276 7.27 -22.45 -5.39
N PHE A 277 7.14 -21.12 -5.42
CA PHE A 277 8.01 -20.24 -6.19
C PHE A 277 9.44 -20.23 -5.65
N LYS A 278 9.62 -20.16 -4.33
CA LYS A 278 10.94 -20.18 -3.69
C LYS A 278 11.67 -21.51 -3.87
N ARG A 279 10.98 -22.64 -3.75
CA ARG A 279 11.53 -23.97 -4.06
C ARG A 279 11.96 -24.06 -5.53
N TRP A 280 11.16 -23.53 -6.45
CA TRP A 280 11.53 -23.47 -7.86
C TRP A 280 12.78 -22.60 -8.11
N LEU A 281 12.86 -21.42 -7.47
CA LEU A 281 14.03 -20.53 -7.58
C LEU A 281 15.31 -21.22 -7.08
N ALA A 282 15.23 -21.93 -5.96
CA ALA A 282 16.35 -22.66 -5.39
C ALA A 282 16.86 -23.79 -6.31
N ALA A 283 15.95 -24.43 -7.06
CA ALA A 283 16.30 -25.49 -8.01
C ALA A 283 16.95 -24.98 -9.31
N GLN A 284 17.04 -23.66 -9.54
CA GLN A 284 17.65 -23.12 -10.76
C GLN A 284 19.18 -23.26 -10.74
N ARG A 285 19.76 -23.77 -11.84
CA ARG A 285 21.21 -24.03 -11.95
C ARG A 285 22.05 -22.77 -11.89
N ASP A 286 21.52 -21.66 -12.39
CA ASP A 286 22.13 -20.33 -12.44
C ASP A 286 21.92 -19.52 -11.15
N ARG A 287 21.24 -20.08 -10.14
CA ARG A 287 21.02 -19.40 -8.86
C ARG A 287 22.32 -19.38 -8.04
N GLU A 288 22.75 -18.18 -7.65
CA GLU A 288 23.89 -17.99 -6.73
C GLU A 288 23.72 -18.81 -5.44
N ALA A 289 24.80 -19.43 -4.96
CA ALA A 289 24.75 -20.40 -3.86
C ALA A 289 24.14 -19.82 -2.56
N LEU A 290 24.49 -18.59 -2.20
CA LEU A 290 23.93 -17.92 -1.01
C LEU A 290 22.42 -17.63 -1.17
N LYS A 291 22.00 -17.18 -2.37
CA LYS A 291 20.59 -16.92 -2.67
C LYS A 291 19.77 -18.20 -2.67
N ARG A 292 20.31 -19.30 -3.21
CA ARG A 292 19.68 -20.62 -3.20
C ARG A 292 19.38 -21.11 -1.79
N ARG A 293 20.39 -21.13 -0.90
CA ARG A 293 20.20 -21.56 0.50
C ARG A 293 19.16 -20.69 1.21
N ARG A 294 19.16 -19.38 0.94
CA ARG A 294 18.16 -18.47 1.50
C ARG A 294 16.75 -18.77 0.97
N ASP A 295 16.59 -19.00 -0.33
CA ASP A 295 15.29 -19.34 -0.92
C ASP A 295 14.72 -20.64 -0.33
N GLU A 296 15.56 -21.65 -0.10
CA GLU A 296 15.17 -22.89 0.61
C GLU A 296 14.71 -22.61 2.04
N LEU A 297 15.52 -21.87 2.82
CA LEU A 297 15.17 -21.50 4.20
C LEU A 297 13.86 -20.71 4.29
N GLN A 298 13.63 -19.78 3.37
CA GLN A 298 12.39 -19.00 3.31
C GLN A 298 11.20 -19.88 2.94
N ALA A 299 11.36 -20.82 2.00
CA ALA A 299 10.29 -21.76 1.64
C ALA A 299 9.92 -22.66 2.81
N ASP A 300 10.91 -23.22 3.52
CA ASP A 300 10.67 -24.11 4.66
C ASP A 300 10.05 -23.37 5.84
N ALA A 301 10.47 -22.13 6.10
CA ALA A 301 9.87 -21.29 7.14
C ALA A 301 8.38 -21.03 6.86
N VAL A 302 8.02 -20.68 5.63
CA VAL A 302 6.62 -20.41 5.26
C VAL A 302 5.80 -21.70 5.19
N GLN A 303 6.38 -22.82 4.77
CA GLN A 303 5.70 -24.12 4.83
C GLN A 303 5.30 -24.44 6.27
N ARG A 304 6.20 -24.27 7.25
CA ARG A 304 5.87 -24.48 8.67
C ARG A 304 4.78 -23.52 9.16
N LEU A 305 4.78 -22.26 8.71
CA LEU A 305 3.69 -21.33 9.03
C LEU A 305 2.34 -21.84 8.54
N MET A 306 2.29 -22.40 7.33
CA MET A 306 1.07 -22.98 6.77
C MET A 306 0.63 -24.24 7.51
N ASP A 307 1.57 -25.08 7.93
CA ASP A 307 1.25 -26.35 8.58
C ASP A 307 0.75 -26.14 10.03
N GLU A 308 1.19 -25.06 10.70
CA GLU A 308 0.98 -24.87 12.15
C GLU A 308 0.13 -23.64 12.54
N TYR A 309 0.10 -22.56 11.75
CA TYR A 309 -0.45 -21.25 12.20
C TYR A 309 -1.43 -20.58 11.23
N LEU A 310 -1.20 -20.70 9.92
CA LEU A 310 -2.05 -20.08 8.90
C LEU A 310 -3.17 -21.05 8.47
N PRO A 311 -4.37 -20.53 8.16
CA PRO A 311 -5.50 -21.35 7.71
C PRO A 311 -5.32 -21.96 6.32
#